data_AF-A0A2E5RPV9-F1
#
_entry.id   AF-A0A2E5RPV9-F1
#
_cell.length_a   1.000
_cell.length_b   1.000
_cell.length_c   1.000
_cell.angle_alpha   90.00
_cell.angle_beta   90.00
_cell.angle_gamma   90.00
#
_symmetry.space_group_name_H-M   'P 1'
#
loop_
_entity.id
_entity.type
_entity.pdbx_description
1 polymer ?
#
loop_
_entity_poly.entity_id
_entity_poly.type
_entity_poly.pdbx_seq_one_letter_code
_entity_poly.pdbx_strand_id
1 'polypeptide(L)'
;MEFFESSDDHKDILNKVTRFESMVANKENYYFDCEEFQDIIEYYILRSDFDKAKEVVEYSLNLHPTSVDLKLLKTQVLVGFFKYKEALSLVEEIELYEPLNVDLLLIKGTVLSKLKMSDRAIACFKRCIDHSEYIDEVYHFIASEYQRIQEYEEAIRYFKLCLQANPENEVALYELNMCFECTKNHKEAIQFYTKLVDEAPYCESIWFNLAGAYSRVENWLKAVDCYDYALAINPQFASAYFNKANALASYGDFKSAIEVYEESFEHEDPTFITYSYVGECYERLKNYDKGIFYYKKAISENEDYPEAWLGVAICQDGLGHSNEAYASITKALELDKENPDFWYTASEIEERLGYIDDSVVSMKKAVSLDETDLSLALDYLMLLERHFDFSIVEEALANTIDKFTNNSALLYFKTAFLLKQGIYQQAYQCFELALNMDYKSHERVFNYYPDAKLNQNLLELIDLYRD
;
A
#
# COMPACT_ATOMS: atom_id res chain seq x y z
N MET A 1 -9.78 -17.07 13.48
CA MET A 1 -9.33 -18.34 14.06
C MET A 1 -10.54 -19.09 14.60
N GLU A 2 -10.94 -20.13 13.89
CA GLU A 2 -11.99 -21.05 14.34
C GLU A 2 -11.42 -21.93 15.47
N PHE A 3 -11.60 -21.51 16.72
CA PHE A 3 -11.59 -22.43 17.85
C PHE A 3 -12.94 -23.15 17.87
N PHE A 4 -13.12 -24.11 16.97
CA PHE A 4 -14.01 -25.23 17.25
C PHE A 4 -13.15 -26.49 17.24
N GLU A 5 -12.74 -26.85 18.46
CA GLU A 5 -12.58 -28.23 18.87
C GLU A 5 -13.76 -29.06 18.32
N SER A 6 -13.52 -30.34 18.05
CA SER A 6 -14.30 -31.26 17.22
C SER A 6 -15.83 -31.03 17.15
N SER A 7 -16.49 -31.49 16.07
CA SER A 7 -17.95 -31.35 15.90
C SER A 7 -18.80 -31.88 17.08
N ASP A 8 -18.20 -32.67 17.98
CA ASP A 8 -18.83 -33.20 19.18
C ASP A 8 -18.71 -32.25 20.39
N ASP A 9 -17.61 -31.49 20.53
CA ASP A 9 -17.45 -30.47 21.58
C ASP A 9 -18.42 -29.31 21.36
N HIS A 10 -18.60 -28.89 20.10
CA HIS A 10 -19.60 -27.87 19.77
C HIS A 10 -21.04 -28.31 20.10
N LYS A 11 -21.36 -29.60 19.87
CA LYS A 11 -22.68 -30.15 20.23
C LYS A 11 -22.86 -30.21 21.73
N ASP A 12 -21.81 -30.53 22.48
CA ASP A 12 -21.86 -30.58 23.93
C ASP A 12 -22.13 -29.19 24.54
N ILE A 13 -21.40 -28.17 24.09
CA ILE A 13 -21.66 -26.77 24.49
C ILE A 13 -23.10 -26.36 24.16
N LEU A 14 -23.58 -26.68 22.95
CA LEU A 14 -24.94 -26.34 22.55
C LEU A 14 -26.00 -27.06 23.40
N ASN A 15 -25.73 -28.29 23.85
CA ASN A 15 -26.60 -29.02 24.78
C ASN A 15 -26.64 -28.33 26.15
N LYS A 16 -25.48 -27.92 26.69
CA LYS A 16 -25.38 -27.15 27.95
C LYS A 16 -26.16 -25.84 27.87
N VAL A 17 -25.98 -25.09 26.78
CA VAL A 17 -26.70 -23.83 26.49
C VAL A 17 -28.21 -24.08 26.45
N THR A 18 -28.68 -25.06 25.67
CA THR A 18 -30.10 -25.38 25.53
C THR A 18 -30.72 -25.82 26.87
N ARG A 19 -29.96 -26.58 27.67
CA ARG A 19 -30.37 -27.01 29.01
C ARG A 19 -30.54 -25.81 29.94
N PHE A 20 -29.63 -24.83 29.88
CA PHE A 20 -29.71 -23.62 30.68
C PHE A 20 -30.89 -22.73 30.25
N GLU A 21 -31.07 -22.50 28.95
CA GLU A 21 -32.20 -21.72 28.44
C GLU A 21 -33.55 -22.34 28.81
N SER A 22 -33.65 -23.68 28.74
CA SER A 22 -34.86 -24.42 29.14
C SER A 22 -35.13 -24.29 30.64
N MET A 23 -34.08 -24.35 31.48
CA MET A 23 -34.18 -24.14 32.92
C MET A 23 -34.77 -22.76 33.23
N VAL A 24 -34.23 -21.71 32.61
CA VAL A 24 -34.68 -20.33 32.79
C VAL A 24 -36.12 -20.14 32.30
N ALA A 25 -36.43 -20.62 31.09
CA ALA A 25 -37.76 -20.48 30.49
C ALA A 25 -38.86 -21.19 31.29
N ASN A 26 -38.57 -22.40 31.77
CA ASN A 26 -39.54 -23.23 32.50
C ASN A 26 -39.54 -22.96 34.02
N LYS A 27 -38.64 -22.10 34.53
CA LYS A 27 -38.43 -21.84 35.96
C LYS A 27 -38.15 -23.13 36.76
N GLU A 28 -37.37 -24.02 36.15
CA GLU A 28 -36.92 -25.27 36.76
C GLU A 28 -35.56 -25.07 37.45
N ASN A 29 -35.13 -26.05 38.25
CA ASN A 29 -33.83 -26.03 38.92
C ASN A 29 -32.99 -27.19 38.37
N TYR A 30 -32.04 -26.88 37.50
CA TYR A 30 -31.03 -27.84 37.06
C TYR A 30 -29.70 -27.52 37.75
N TYR A 31 -28.91 -28.56 37.99
CA TYR A 31 -27.55 -28.38 38.45
C TYR A 31 -26.64 -28.07 37.27
N PHE A 32 -25.72 -27.13 37.47
CA PHE A 32 -24.61 -26.82 36.61
C PHE A 32 -23.39 -26.61 37.52
N ASP A 33 -22.25 -27.15 37.14
CA ASP A 33 -20.99 -26.83 37.80
C ASP A 33 -20.33 -25.58 37.20
N CYS A 34 -19.17 -25.18 37.75
CA CYS A 34 -18.47 -23.98 37.28
C CYS A 34 -17.99 -24.10 35.84
N GLU A 35 -17.54 -25.29 35.41
CA GLU A 35 -17.02 -25.53 34.06
C GLU A 35 -18.16 -25.42 33.04
N GLU A 36 -19.31 -26.05 33.32
CA GLU A 36 -20.49 -25.93 32.46
C GLU A 36 -20.97 -24.46 32.33
N PHE A 37 -20.89 -23.67 33.41
CA PHE A 37 -21.19 -22.25 33.33
C PHE A 37 -20.17 -21.49 32.47
N GLN A 38 -18.87 -21.80 32.57
CA GLN A 38 -17.83 -21.16 31.75
C GLN A 38 -18.13 -21.37 30.26
N ASP A 39 -18.36 -22.63 29.84
CA ASP A 39 -18.70 -22.98 28.46
C ASP A 39 -19.89 -22.17 27.92
N ILE A 40 -20.97 -22.07 28.73
CA ILE A 40 -22.19 -21.36 28.34
C ILE A 40 -21.91 -19.85 28.18
N ILE A 41 -21.13 -19.27 29.10
CA ILE A 41 -20.81 -17.83 29.08
C ILE A 41 -19.92 -17.51 27.88
N GLU A 42 -18.86 -18.29 27.65
CA GLU A 42 -17.94 -18.12 26.53
C GLU A 42 -18.66 -18.28 25.19
N TYR A 43 -19.57 -19.24 25.09
CA TYR A 43 -20.44 -19.39 23.92
C TYR A 43 -21.20 -18.10 23.59
N TYR A 44 -21.78 -17.43 24.59
CA TYR A 44 -22.49 -16.17 24.38
C TYR A 44 -21.55 -14.99 24.08
N ILE A 45 -20.37 -14.92 24.75
CA ILE A 45 -19.34 -13.90 24.49
C ILE A 45 -18.85 -13.99 23.04
N LEU A 46 -18.52 -15.19 22.55
CA LEU A 46 -18.06 -15.42 21.18
C LEU A 46 -19.08 -14.96 20.12
N ARG A 47 -20.36 -15.03 20.46
CA ARG A 47 -21.47 -14.55 19.62
C ARG A 47 -21.84 -13.08 19.87
N SER A 48 -21.11 -12.39 20.74
CA SER A 48 -21.40 -11.02 21.17
C SER A 48 -22.78 -10.83 21.79
N ASP A 49 -23.41 -11.91 22.29
CA ASP A 49 -24.69 -11.85 23.02
C ASP A 49 -24.43 -11.57 24.51
N PHE A 50 -23.94 -10.36 24.79
CA PHE A 50 -23.51 -9.97 26.13
C PHE A 50 -24.65 -9.90 27.14
N ASP A 51 -25.91 -9.72 26.69
CA ASP A 51 -27.09 -9.74 27.57
C ASP A 51 -27.32 -11.13 28.16
N LYS A 52 -27.28 -12.18 27.32
CA LYS A 52 -27.37 -13.56 27.81
C LYS A 52 -26.14 -13.97 28.60
N ALA A 53 -24.94 -13.60 28.16
CA ALA A 53 -23.71 -13.86 28.91
C ALA A 53 -23.80 -13.27 30.33
N LYS A 54 -24.33 -12.06 30.46
CA LYS A 54 -24.55 -11.41 31.76
C LYS A 54 -25.54 -12.16 32.63
N GLU A 55 -26.67 -12.61 32.07
CA GLU A 55 -27.67 -13.39 32.82
C GLU A 55 -27.04 -14.66 33.41
N VAL A 56 -26.27 -15.40 32.60
CA VAL A 56 -25.60 -16.63 33.03
C VAL A 56 -24.54 -16.33 34.09
N VAL A 57 -23.70 -15.30 33.89
CA VAL A 57 -22.67 -14.87 34.85
C VAL A 57 -23.28 -14.45 36.19
N GLU A 58 -24.37 -13.67 36.18
CA GLU A 58 -25.03 -13.23 37.41
C GLU A 58 -25.65 -14.41 38.16
N TYR A 59 -26.25 -15.34 37.43
CA TYR A 59 -26.79 -16.58 38.00
C TYR A 59 -25.69 -17.44 38.61
N SER A 60 -24.60 -17.69 37.88
CA SER A 60 -23.51 -18.56 38.32
C SER A 60 -22.74 -17.99 39.51
N LEU A 61 -22.50 -16.66 39.55
CA LEU A 61 -21.85 -16.01 40.69
C LEU A 61 -22.71 -15.95 41.96
N ASN A 62 -24.04 -16.03 41.85
CA ASN A 62 -24.90 -16.19 43.02
C ASN A 62 -24.72 -17.57 43.67
N LEU A 63 -24.42 -18.61 42.86
CA LEU A 63 -24.17 -19.97 43.34
C LEU A 63 -22.71 -20.18 43.77
N HIS A 64 -21.77 -19.58 43.05
CA HIS A 64 -20.32 -19.76 43.20
C HIS A 64 -19.59 -18.41 43.36
N PRO A 65 -19.85 -17.63 44.43
CA PRO A 65 -19.38 -16.24 44.55
C PRO A 65 -17.86 -16.07 44.66
N THR A 66 -17.13 -17.13 44.98
CA THR A 66 -15.67 -17.14 45.15
C THR A 66 -14.92 -17.63 43.92
N SER A 67 -15.60 -18.08 42.86
CA SER A 67 -14.92 -18.54 41.64
C SER A 67 -14.22 -17.37 40.95
N VAL A 68 -12.91 -17.51 40.74
CA VAL A 68 -12.10 -16.51 40.05
C VAL A 68 -12.45 -16.49 38.56
N ASP A 69 -12.55 -17.65 37.93
CA ASP A 69 -12.87 -17.78 36.50
C ASP A 69 -14.20 -17.12 36.14
N LEU A 70 -15.25 -17.35 36.94
CA LEU A 70 -16.56 -16.70 36.72
C LEU A 70 -16.48 -15.17 36.91
N LYS A 71 -15.61 -14.67 37.80
CA LYS A 71 -15.36 -13.23 37.95
C LYS A 71 -14.53 -12.66 36.78
N LEU A 72 -13.61 -13.44 36.20
CA LEU A 72 -12.88 -13.06 34.99
C LEU A 72 -13.82 -12.98 33.78
N LEU A 73 -14.70 -13.98 33.60
CA LEU A 73 -15.75 -13.95 32.58
C LEU A 73 -16.72 -12.77 32.79
N LYS A 74 -17.10 -12.47 34.05
CA LYS A 74 -17.84 -11.24 34.36
C LYS A 74 -17.10 -9.98 33.90
N THR A 75 -15.78 -9.94 34.06
CA THR A 75 -14.97 -8.82 33.60
C THR A 75 -15.04 -8.68 32.08
N GLN A 76 -14.93 -9.79 31.34
CA GLN A 76 -15.07 -9.79 29.89
C GLN A 76 -16.47 -9.33 29.43
N VAL A 77 -17.53 -9.76 30.11
CA VAL A 77 -18.90 -9.27 29.87
C VAL A 77 -18.99 -7.75 30.11
N LEU A 78 -18.40 -7.24 31.19
CA LEU A 78 -18.35 -5.79 31.45
C LEU A 78 -17.57 -5.04 30.35
N VAL A 79 -16.49 -5.61 29.82
CA VAL A 79 -15.75 -5.07 28.68
C VAL A 79 -16.64 -5.02 27.44
N GLY A 80 -17.41 -6.07 27.16
CA GLY A 80 -18.41 -6.11 26.07
C GLY A 80 -19.48 -5.01 26.18
N PHE A 81 -19.90 -4.67 27.41
CA PHE A 81 -20.77 -3.53 27.70
C PHE A 81 -20.06 -2.17 27.75
N PHE A 82 -18.79 -2.08 27.37
CA PHE A 82 -17.98 -0.86 27.44
C PHE A 82 -17.81 -0.28 28.86
N LYS A 83 -18.05 -1.09 29.89
CA LYS A 83 -17.97 -0.70 31.31
C LYS A 83 -16.55 -0.88 31.87
N TYR A 84 -15.57 -0.27 31.22
CA TYR A 84 -14.15 -0.52 31.49
C TYR A 84 -13.70 -0.16 32.91
N LYS A 85 -14.32 0.85 33.55
CA LYS A 85 -13.98 1.22 34.93
C LYS A 85 -14.47 0.17 35.95
N GLU A 86 -15.66 -0.38 35.73
CA GLU A 86 -16.20 -1.47 36.56
C GLU A 86 -15.38 -2.74 36.36
N ALA A 87 -15.04 -3.04 35.09
CA ALA A 87 -14.15 -4.15 34.74
C ALA A 87 -12.79 -4.02 35.45
N LEU A 88 -12.14 -2.85 35.38
CA LEU A 88 -10.85 -2.60 36.00
C LEU A 88 -10.90 -2.81 37.52
N SER A 89 -11.94 -2.29 38.18
CA SER A 89 -12.11 -2.49 39.63
C SER A 89 -12.24 -3.97 40.00
N LEU A 90 -12.91 -4.77 39.17
CA LEU A 90 -13.10 -6.19 39.42
C LEU A 90 -11.80 -6.98 39.23
N VAL A 91 -11.02 -6.71 38.19
CA VAL A 91 -9.71 -7.39 38.02
C VAL A 91 -8.68 -6.94 39.05
N GLU A 92 -8.71 -5.69 39.50
CA GLU A 92 -7.84 -5.23 40.61
C GLU A 92 -8.20 -5.91 41.95
N GLU A 93 -9.48 -6.25 42.18
CA GLU A 93 -9.89 -7.07 43.33
C GLU A 93 -9.32 -8.49 43.25
N ILE A 94 -9.43 -9.13 42.08
CA ILE A 94 -8.94 -10.50 41.87
C ILE A 94 -7.42 -10.58 42.00
N GLU A 95 -6.69 -9.58 41.49
CA GLU A 95 -5.22 -9.51 41.53
C GLU A 95 -4.64 -9.53 42.94
N LEU A 96 -5.39 -9.07 43.96
CA LEU A 96 -4.96 -9.13 45.35
C LEU A 96 -4.74 -10.57 45.85
N TYR A 97 -5.45 -11.54 45.25
CA TYR A 97 -5.38 -12.95 45.62
C TYR A 97 -4.53 -13.75 44.63
N GLU A 98 -4.62 -13.44 43.34
CA GLU A 98 -3.93 -14.16 42.26
C GLU A 98 -3.08 -13.23 41.37
N PRO A 99 -1.98 -12.67 41.89
CA PRO A 99 -1.21 -11.64 41.17
C PRO A 99 -0.44 -12.16 39.94
N LEU A 100 -0.35 -13.48 39.73
CA LEU A 100 0.38 -14.09 38.60
C LEU A 100 -0.54 -14.88 37.66
N ASN A 101 -1.86 -14.79 37.84
CA ASN A 101 -2.81 -15.41 36.92
C ASN A 101 -2.71 -14.73 35.54
N VAL A 102 -2.41 -15.51 34.50
CA VAL A 102 -2.12 -15.00 33.15
C VAL A 102 -3.37 -14.39 32.53
N ASP A 103 -4.51 -15.08 32.60
CA ASP A 103 -5.78 -14.61 32.04
C ASP A 103 -6.23 -13.29 32.68
N LEU A 104 -6.08 -13.20 34.00
CA LEU A 104 -6.30 -11.96 34.74
C LEU A 104 -5.44 -10.82 34.19
N LEU A 105 -4.13 -11.04 34.02
CA LEU A 105 -3.19 -10.01 33.57
C LEU A 105 -3.46 -9.59 32.12
N LEU A 106 -3.84 -10.53 31.25
CA LEU A 106 -4.26 -10.27 29.87
C LEU A 106 -5.56 -9.44 29.82
N ILE A 107 -6.57 -9.82 30.60
CA ILE A 107 -7.83 -9.08 30.69
C ILE A 107 -7.57 -7.68 31.25
N LYS A 108 -6.78 -7.56 32.33
CA LYS A 108 -6.42 -6.26 32.91
C LYS A 108 -5.67 -5.38 31.91
N GLY A 109 -4.69 -5.92 31.20
CA GLY A 109 -3.98 -5.22 30.13
C GLY A 109 -4.94 -4.72 29.05
N THR A 110 -5.88 -5.56 28.61
CA THR A 110 -6.90 -5.22 27.62
C THR A 110 -7.84 -4.11 28.11
N VAL A 111 -8.29 -4.17 29.37
CA VAL A 111 -9.11 -3.12 29.98
C VAL A 111 -8.36 -1.78 30.03
N LEU A 112 -7.10 -1.80 30.48
CA LEU A 112 -6.23 -0.61 30.53
C LEU A 112 -5.98 -0.03 29.14
N SER A 113 -5.80 -0.91 28.15
CA SER A 113 -5.69 -0.57 26.73
C SER A 113 -6.95 0.17 26.24
N LYS A 114 -8.16 -0.33 26.52
CA LYS A 114 -9.42 0.35 26.17
C LYS A 114 -9.61 1.69 26.89
N LEU A 115 -9.02 1.84 28.09
CA LEU A 115 -8.95 3.10 28.84
C LEU A 115 -7.85 4.05 28.35
N LYS A 116 -7.11 3.71 27.27
CA LYS A 116 -5.99 4.48 26.72
C LYS A 116 -4.83 4.66 27.71
N MET A 117 -4.62 3.69 28.59
CA MET A 117 -3.52 3.67 29.57
C MET A 117 -2.42 2.72 29.11
N SER A 118 -1.83 3.00 27.94
CA SER A 118 -0.91 2.09 27.24
C SER A 118 0.30 1.66 28.06
N ASP A 119 0.94 2.56 28.82
CA ASP A 119 2.08 2.20 29.68
C ASP A 119 1.72 1.13 30.72
N ARG A 120 0.53 1.23 31.31
CA ARG A 120 0.05 0.26 32.31
C ARG A 120 -0.39 -1.04 31.65
N ALA A 121 -0.99 -0.97 30.46
CA ALA A 121 -1.36 -2.15 29.68
C ALA A 121 -0.10 -2.96 29.32
N ILE A 122 0.92 -2.31 28.76
CA ILE A 122 2.22 -2.91 28.44
C ILE A 122 2.86 -3.53 29.68
N ALA A 123 2.83 -2.84 30.83
CA ALA A 123 3.36 -3.38 32.08
C ALA A 123 2.62 -4.63 32.56
N CYS A 124 1.30 -4.72 32.33
CA CYS A 124 0.52 -5.93 32.64
C CYS A 124 0.91 -7.08 31.71
N PHE A 125 0.92 -6.84 30.39
CA PHE A 125 1.26 -7.88 29.41
C PHE A 125 2.69 -8.42 29.60
N LYS A 126 3.66 -7.56 29.93
CA LYS A 126 5.04 -8.00 30.21
C LYS A 126 5.15 -8.97 31.39
N ARG A 127 4.23 -8.91 32.37
CA ARG A 127 4.21 -9.86 33.48
C ARG A 127 3.74 -11.26 33.07
N CYS A 128 3.11 -11.39 31.90
CA CYS A 128 2.69 -12.69 31.37
C CYS A 128 3.82 -13.45 30.68
N ILE A 129 4.94 -12.79 30.31
CA ILE A 129 5.99 -13.36 29.45
C ILE A 129 6.58 -14.66 29.99
N ASP A 130 6.81 -14.74 31.30
CA ASP A 130 7.47 -15.90 31.92
C ASP A 130 6.50 -17.04 32.29
N HIS A 131 5.19 -16.83 32.08
CA HIS A 131 4.14 -17.72 32.61
C HIS A 131 3.07 -18.10 31.58
N SER A 132 3.02 -17.46 30.42
CA SER A 132 2.03 -17.73 29.38
C SER A 132 2.40 -18.95 28.54
N GLU A 133 1.42 -19.81 28.26
CA GLU A 133 1.54 -20.91 27.30
C GLU A 133 1.53 -20.39 25.85
N TYR A 134 0.82 -19.29 25.59
CA TYR A 134 0.68 -18.63 24.28
C TYR A 134 1.46 -17.31 24.24
N ILE A 135 2.80 -17.44 24.26
CA ILE A 135 3.70 -16.30 24.37
C ILE A 135 3.64 -15.36 23.15
N ASP A 136 3.30 -15.89 21.97
CA ASP A 136 3.12 -15.12 20.74
C ASP A 136 1.96 -14.12 20.88
N GLU A 137 0.85 -14.51 21.51
CA GLU A 137 -0.27 -13.61 21.79
C GLU A 137 0.14 -12.47 22.75
N VAL A 138 0.91 -12.79 23.79
CA VAL A 138 1.43 -11.78 24.72
C VAL A 138 2.30 -10.77 23.99
N TYR A 139 3.20 -11.24 23.12
CA TYR A 139 4.03 -10.36 22.31
C TYR A 139 3.20 -9.52 21.34
N HIS A 140 2.18 -10.09 20.71
CA HIS A 140 1.25 -9.36 19.87
C HIS A 140 0.55 -8.23 20.66
N PHE A 141 0.02 -8.50 21.86
CA PHE A 141 -0.62 -7.47 22.68
C PHE A 141 0.33 -6.33 23.05
N ILE A 142 1.58 -6.64 23.39
CA ILE A 142 2.59 -5.61 23.69
C ILE A 142 2.90 -4.79 22.44
N ALA A 143 3.12 -5.44 21.29
CA ALA A 143 3.43 -4.79 20.03
C ALA A 143 2.31 -3.84 19.58
N SER A 144 1.06 -4.31 19.63
CA SER A 144 -0.13 -3.54 19.27
C SER A 144 -0.34 -2.31 20.16
N GLU A 145 0.07 -2.36 21.44
CA GLU A 145 0.06 -1.17 22.30
C GLU A 145 1.14 -0.16 21.91
N TYR A 146 2.38 -0.61 21.62
CA TYR A 146 3.45 0.28 21.14
C TYR A 146 3.08 0.94 19.80
N GLN A 147 2.50 0.17 18.89
CA GLN A 147 2.02 0.66 17.60
C GLN A 147 0.93 1.74 17.77
N ARG A 148 0.00 1.54 18.72
CA ARG A 148 -1.07 2.51 19.02
C ARG A 148 -0.52 3.85 19.50
N ILE A 149 0.56 3.84 20.28
CA ILE A 149 1.26 5.07 20.72
C ILE A 149 2.30 5.56 19.71
N GLN A 150 2.36 4.96 18.51
CA GLN A 150 3.26 5.31 17.40
C GLN A 150 4.76 5.11 17.70
N GLU A 151 5.08 4.27 18.69
CA GLU A 151 6.44 3.84 18.99
C GLU A 151 6.77 2.61 18.12
N TYR A 152 6.91 2.84 16.81
CA TYR A 152 6.99 1.77 15.80
C TYR A 152 8.22 0.88 15.96
N GLU A 153 9.35 1.40 16.44
CA GLU A 153 10.57 0.61 16.66
C GLU A 153 10.38 -0.45 17.74
N GLU A 154 9.69 -0.12 18.83
CA GLU A 154 9.35 -1.09 19.87
C GLU A 154 8.26 -2.06 19.41
N ALA A 155 7.27 -1.59 18.62
CA ALA A 155 6.27 -2.46 18.01
C ALA A 155 6.93 -3.52 17.11
N ILE A 156 7.85 -3.11 16.23
CA ILE A 156 8.64 -4.00 15.37
C ILE A 156 9.36 -5.06 16.23
N ARG A 157 10.01 -4.65 17.33
CA ARG A 157 10.72 -5.57 18.21
C ARG A 157 9.81 -6.69 18.75
N TYR A 158 8.62 -6.34 19.23
CA TYR A 158 7.70 -7.34 19.79
C TYR A 158 6.96 -8.14 18.71
N PHE A 159 6.62 -7.56 17.56
CA PHE A 159 6.06 -8.35 16.45
C PHE A 159 7.08 -9.37 15.91
N LYS A 160 8.37 -9.03 15.89
CA LYS A 160 9.43 -10.00 15.56
C LYS A 160 9.46 -11.17 16.54
N LEU A 161 9.36 -10.89 17.84
CA LEU A 161 9.30 -11.93 18.87
C LEU A 161 8.02 -12.78 18.74
N CYS A 162 6.88 -12.15 18.44
CA CYS A 162 5.61 -12.83 18.15
C CYS A 162 5.79 -13.85 17.01
N LEU A 163 6.36 -13.41 15.89
CA LEU A 163 6.57 -14.26 14.71
C LEU A 163 7.66 -15.32 14.89
N GLN A 164 8.65 -15.10 15.77
CA GLN A 164 9.60 -16.14 16.14
C GLN A 164 8.96 -17.24 17.00
N ALA A 165 7.96 -16.90 17.81
CA ALA A 165 7.19 -17.86 18.58
C ALA A 165 6.12 -18.57 17.73
N ASN A 166 5.49 -17.84 16.81
CA ASN A 166 4.47 -18.34 15.90
C ASN A 166 4.62 -17.70 14.50
N PRO A 167 5.39 -18.34 13.59
CA PRO A 167 5.66 -17.82 12.24
C PRO A 167 4.41 -17.67 11.35
N GLU A 168 3.34 -18.41 11.66
CA GLU A 168 2.09 -18.42 10.88
C GLU A 168 1.09 -17.35 11.34
N ASN A 169 1.46 -16.49 12.29
CA ASN A 169 0.59 -15.41 12.76
C ASN A 169 0.44 -14.31 11.69
N GLU A 170 -0.55 -14.45 10.81
CA GLU A 170 -0.84 -13.53 9.70
C GLU A 170 -1.09 -12.09 10.17
N VAL A 171 -1.76 -11.92 11.30
CA VAL A 171 -2.04 -10.60 11.87
C VAL A 171 -0.73 -9.91 12.27
N ALA A 172 0.18 -10.63 12.94
CA ALA A 172 1.48 -10.09 13.30
C ALA A 172 2.35 -9.80 12.05
N LEU A 173 2.29 -10.62 11.00
CA LEU A 173 2.96 -10.33 9.72
C LEU A 173 2.47 -9.02 9.10
N TYR A 174 1.15 -8.85 9.01
CA TYR A 174 0.53 -7.65 8.47
C TYR A 174 0.90 -6.40 9.27
N GLU A 175 0.77 -6.45 10.60
CA GLU A 175 1.07 -5.30 11.46
C GLU A 175 2.56 -4.96 11.51
N LEU A 176 3.44 -5.98 11.44
CA LEU A 176 4.88 -5.77 11.32
C LEU A 176 5.24 -5.05 10.01
N ASN A 177 4.65 -5.45 8.89
CA ASN A 177 4.85 -4.77 7.62
C ASN A 177 4.42 -3.30 7.69
N MET A 178 3.25 -3.01 8.27
CA MET A 178 2.80 -1.64 8.42
C MET A 178 3.81 -0.80 9.23
N CYS A 179 4.36 -1.37 10.30
CA CYS A 179 5.41 -0.70 11.08
C CYS A 179 6.70 -0.48 10.26
N PHE A 180 7.10 -1.43 9.41
CA PHE A 180 8.24 -1.24 8.49
C PHE A 180 7.99 -0.16 7.43
N GLU A 181 6.76 -0.02 6.93
CA GLU A 181 6.37 1.06 6.02
C GLU A 181 6.43 2.43 6.71
N CYS A 182 5.91 2.53 7.94
CA CYS A 182 5.97 3.77 8.73
C CYS A 182 7.41 4.21 9.02
N THR A 183 8.31 3.26 9.29
CA THR A 183 9.74 3.53 9.56
C THR A 183 10.61 3.58 8.32
N LYS A 184 10.07 3.19 7.14
CA LYS A 184 10.79 3.02 5.86
C LYS A 184 12.01 2.10 5.94
N ASN A 185 12.02 1.17 6.89
CA ASN A 185 13.18 0.33 7.20
C ASN A 185 13.13 -1.04 6.49
N HIS A 186 12.95 -1.02 5.17
CA HIS A 186 12.78 -2.23 4.36
C HIS A 186 14.00 -3.16 4.36
N LYS A 187 15.22 -2.63 4.58
CA LYS A 187 16.44 -3.44 4.69
C LYS A 187 16.44 -4.33 5.93
N GLU A 188 15.94 -3.82 7.04
CA GLU A 188 15.79 -4.62 8.25
C GLU A 188 14.68 -5.66 8.11
N ALA A 189 13.59 -5.32 7.40
CA ALA A 189 12.52 -6.28 7.07
C ALA A 189 13.08 -7.47 6.29
N ILE A 190 13.89 -7.23 5.26
CA ILE A 190 14.56 -8.28 4.48
C ILE A 190 15.41 -9.17 5.39
N GLN A 191 16.24 -8.58 6.27
CA GLN A 191 17.09 -9.36 7.18
C GLN A 191 16.30 -10.23 8.14
N PHE A 192 15.18 -9.71 8.65
CA PHE A 192 14.32 -10.46 9.56
C PHE A 192 13.60 -11.60 8.83
N TYR A 193 12.89 -11.30 7.74
CA TYR A 193 12.14 -12.32 7.00
C TYR A 193 13.06 -13.38 6.37
N THR A 194 14.27 -13.03 5.96
CA THR A 194 15.27 -14.02 5.49
C THR A 194 15.59 -15.05 6.59
N LYS A 195 15.77 -14.60 7.84
CA LYS A 195 15.98 -15.54 8.95
C LYS A 195 14.71 -16.35 9.26
N LEU A 196 13.56 -15.70 9.17
CA LEU A 196 12.29 -16.36 9.49
C LEU A 196 11.93 -17.45 8.48
N VAL A 197 12.23 -17.27 7.19
CA VAL A 197 12.08 -18.36 6.19
C VAL A 197 13.08 -19.49 6.39
N ASP A 198 14.28 -19.23 6.94
CA ASP A 198 15.22 -20.30 7.30
C ASP A 198 14.67 -21.16 8.46
N GLU A 199 13.90 -20.56 9.37
CA GLU A 199 13.26 -21.24 10.52
C GLU A 199 11.94 -21.94 10.13
N ALA A 200 11.14 -21.31 9.27
CA ALA A 200 9.82 -21.78 8.81
C ALA A 200 9.70 -21.73 7.28
N PRO A 201 10.41 -22.61 6.54
CA PRO A 201 10.53 -22.52 5.08
C PRO A 201 9.25 -22.85 4.30
N TYR A 202 8.25 -23.46 4.94
CA TYR A 202 6.99 -23.89 4.31
C TYR A 202 5.81 -22.96 4.62
N CYS A 203 6.06 -21.73 5.08
CA CYS A 203 5.04 -20.71 5.26
C CYS A 203 5.08 -19.73 4.08
N GLU A 204 4.08 -19.78 3.20
CA GLU A 204 3.96 -18.92 2.02
C GLU A 204 3.86 -17.44 2.38
N SER A 205 3.19 -17.13 3.49
CA SER A 205 2.97 -15.75 3.95
C SER A 205 4.30 -15.07 4.29
N ILE A 206 5.29 -15.79 4.82
CA ILE A 206 6.61 -15.22 5.11
C ILE A 206 7.37 -14.94 3.81
N TRP A 207 7.34 -15.88 2.85
CA TRP A 207 7.94 -15.68 1.52
C TRP A 207 7.31 -14.50 0.78
N PHE A 208 5.99 -14.37 0.82
CA PHE A 208 5.25 -13.24 0.24
C PHE A 208 5.68 -11.90 0.86
N ASN A 209 5.83 -11.85 2.19
CA ASN A 209 6.26 -10.63 2.87
C ASN A 209 7.75 -10.29 2.62
N LEU A 210 8.61 -11.31 2.52
CA LEU A 210 10.00 -11.15 2.09
C LEU A 210 10.07 -10.58 0.66
N ALA A 211 9.24 -11.08 -0.25
CA ALA A 211 9.13 -10.60 -1.62
C ALA A 211 8.71 -9.12 -1.66
N GLY A 212 7.68 -8.74 -0.89
CA GLY A 212 7.24 -7.36 -0.75
C GLY A 212 8.35 -6.44 -0.24
N ALA A 213 9.15 -6.89 0.74
CA ALA A 213 10.28 -6.14 1.24
C ALA A 213 11.39 -5.95 0.18
N TYR A 214 11.66 -6.95 -0.66
CA TYR A 214 12.56 -6.83 -1.81
C TYR A 214 12.03 -5.88 -2.89
N SER A 215 10.72 -5.90 -3.17
CA SER A 215 10.08 -4.96 -4.09
C SER A 215 10.23 -3.51 -3.62
N ARG A 216 10.11 -3.23 -2.31
CA ARG A 216 10.29 -1.87 -1.76
C ARG A 216 11.71 -1.32 -1.90
N VAL A 217 12.72 -2.18 -2.04
CA VAL A 217 14.10 -1.78 -2.32
C VAL A 217 14.47 -1.95 -3.80
N GLU A 218 13.46 -2.11 -4.67
CA GLU A 218 13.57 -2.26 -6.12
C GLU A 218 14.45 -3.43 -6.57
N ASN A 219 14.59 -4.45 -5.71
CA ASN A 219 15.28 -5.69 -6.06
C ASN A 219 14.28 -6.69 -6.65
N TRP A 220 13.76 -6.34 -7.82
CA TRP A 220 12.63 -7.02 -8.46
C TRP A 220 12.88 -8.51 -8.69
N LEU A 221 14.08 -8.90 -9.13
CA LEU A 221 14.40 -10.31 -9.39
C LEU A 221 14.36 -11.16 -8.11
N LYS A 222 14.89 -10.65 -7.00
CA LYS A 222 14.78 -11.36 -5.72
C LYS A 222 13.35 -11.41 -5.20
N ALA A 223 12.56 -10.37 -5.47
CA ALA A 223 11.14 -10.40 -5.13
C ALA A 223 10.42 -11.51 -5.91
N VAL A 224 10.69 -11.65 -7.21
CA VAL A 224 10.16 -12.74 -8.05
C VAL A 224 10.55 -14.11 -7.50
N ASP A 225 11.84 -14.34 -7.17
CA ASP A 225 12.28 -15.60 -6.55
C ASP A 225 11.48 -15.93 -5.28
N CYS A 226 11.23 -14.94 -4.43
CA CYS A 226 10.46 -15.13 -3.19
C CYS A 226 8.98 -15.41 -3.47
N TYR A 227 8.36 -14.74 -4.44
CA TYR A 227 6.98 -15.07 -4.85
C TYR A 227 6.89 -16.48 -5.43
N ASP A 228 7.91 -16.95 -6.17
CA ASP A 228 7.96 -18.32 -6.68
C ASP A 228 8.00 -19.35 -5.54
N TYR A 229 8.73 -19.08 -4.46
CA TYR A 229 8.68 -19.93 -3.27
C TYR A 229 7.30 -19.91 -2.59
N ALA A 230 6.67 -18.75 -2.46
CA ALA A 230 5.32 -18.66 -1.91
C ALA A 230 4.32 -19.47 -2.73
N LEU A 231 4.37 -19.36 -4.06
CA LEU A 231 3.49 -20.09 -4.99
C LEU A 231 3.80 -21.58 -5.04
N ALA A 232 5.06 -21.99 -4.86
CA ALA A 232 5.42 -23.40 -4.75
C ALA A 232 4.82 -24.08 -3.50
N ILE A 233 4.60 -23.31 -2.42
CA ILE A 233 3.95 -23.77 -1.19
C ILE A 233 2.43 -23.73 -1.34
N ASN A 234 1.90 -22.61 -1.83
CA ASN A 234 0.47 -22.39 -2.04
C ASN A 234 0.18 -21.90 -3.48
N PRO A 235 -0.10 -22.82 -4.41
CA PRO A 235 -0.39 -22.47 -5.80
C PRO A 235 -1.69 -21.69 -6.00
N GLN A 236 -2.55 -21.56 -4.98
CA GLN A 236 -3.79 -20.78 -5.07
C GLN A 236 -3.64 -19.36 -4.54
N PHE A 237 -2.41 -18.94 -4.19
CA PHE A 237 -2.17 -17.62 -3.61
C PHE A 237 -2.19 -16.52 -4.68
N ALA A 238 -3.39 -16.10 -5.07
CA ALA A 238 -3.60 -15.15 -6.16
C ALA A 238 -2.86 -13.82 -5.98
N SER A 239 -2.77 -13.30 -4.75
CA SER A 239 -1.99 -12.08 -4.47
C SER A 239 -0.50 -12.24 -4.79
N ALA A 240 0.09 -13.44 -4.66
CA ALA A 240 1.48 -13.69 -5.01
C ALA A 240 1.70 -13.64 -6.53
N TYR A 241 0.77 -14.19 -7.33
CA TYR A 241 0.81 -14.07 -8.79
C TYR A 241 0.78 -12.60 -9.26
N PHE A 242 -0.19 -11.83 -8.76
CA PHE A 242 -0.35 -10.42 -9.11
C PHE A 242 0.91 -9.61 -8.78
N ASN A 243 1.47 -9.78 -7.58
CA ASN A 243 2.66 -9.04 -7.16
C ASN A 243 3.95 -9.53 -7.85
N LYS A 244 4.04 -10.82 -8.21
CA LYS A 244 5.14 -11.35 -9.05
C LYS A 244 5.11 -10.71 -10.43
N ALA A 245 3.94 -10.65 -11.06
CA ALA A 245 3.78 -10.01 -12.37
C ALA A 245 4.11 -8.51 -12.33
N ASN A 246 3.67 -7.78 -11.28
CA ASN A 246 4.05 -6.39 -11.06
C ASN A 246 5.57 -6.21 -10.93
N ALA A 247 6.25 -7.09 -10.18
CA ALA A 247 7.69 -7.05 -10.04
C ALA A 247 8.42 -7.31 -11.37
N LEU A 248 7.94 -8.25 -12.18
CA LEU A 248 8.46 -8.49 -13.54
C LEU A 248 8.26 -7.28 -14.47
N ALA A 249 7.08 -6.65 -14.42
CA ALA A 249 6.79 -5.44 -15.20
C ALA A 249 7.69 -4.28 -14.78
N SER A 250 7.91 -4.09 -13.47
CA SER A 250 8.82 -3.06 -12.93
C SER A 250 10.29 -3.34 -13.26
N TYR A 251 10.67 -4.61 -13.40
CA TYR A 251 11.98 -5.00 -13.94
C TYR A 251 12.12 -4.73 -15.46
N GLY A 252 10.99 -4.55 -16.17
CA GLY A 252 10.92 -4.35 -17.62
C GLY A 252 10.74 -5.64 -18.42
N ASP A 253 10.53 -6.79 -17.77
CA ASP A 253 10.19 -8.05 -18.44
C ASP A 253 8.67 -8.20 -18.61
N PHE A 254 8.12 -7.38 -19.50
CA PHE A 254 6.68 -7.32 -19.76
C PHE A 254 6.11 -8.62 -20.33
N LYS A 255 6.93 -9.44 -21.01
CA LYS A 255 6.44 -10.71 -21.58
C LYS A 255 6.15 -11.72 -20.47
N SER A 256 7.12 -11.92 -19.58
CA SER A 256 6.94 -12.81 -18.43
C SER A 256 5.86 -12.27 -17.48
N ALA A 257 5.76 -10.95 -17.31
CA ALA A 257 4.68 -10.35 -16.52
C ALA A 257 3.29 -10.73 -17.06
N ILE A 258 3.08 -10.62 -18.37
CA ILE A 258 1.82 -11.03 -19.02
C ILE A 258 1.52 -12.50 -18.76
N GLU A 259 2.50 -13.40 -18.93
CA GLU A 259 2.32 -14.83 -18.70
C GLU A 259 1.87 -15.10 -17.25
N VAL A 260 2.46 -14.42 -16.26
CA VAL A 260 2.12 -14.58 -14.84
C VAL A 260 0.76 -13.98 -14.50
N TYR A 261 0.36 -12.83 -15.07
CA TYR A 261 -1.00 -12.33 -14.90
C TYR A 261 -2.04 -13.27 -15.53
N GLU A 262 -1.77 -13.78 -16.74
CA GLU A 262 -2.69 -14.70 -17.41
C GLU A 262 -2.80 -16.02 -16.66
N GLU A 263 -1.72 -16.52 -16.04
CA GLU A 263 -1.74 -17.67 -15.13
C GLU A 263 -2.60 -17.40 -13.89
N SER A 264 -2.56 -16.19 -13.33
CA SER A 264 -3.36 -15.84 -12.16
C SER A 264 -4.87 -15.98 -12.40
N PHE A 265 -5.32 -15.88 -13.67
CA PHE A 265 -6.73 -16.01 -14.06
C PHE A 265 -7.26 -17.44 -13.89
N GLU A 266 -6.39 -18.43 -13.75
CA GLU A 266 -6.79 -19.81 -13.43
C GLU A 266 -7.15 -19.99 -11.94
N HIS A 267 -6.73 -19.05 -11.08
CA HIS A 267 -6.86 -19.13 -9.62
C HIS A 267 -7.84 -18.10 -9.05
N GLU A 268 -7.95 -16.93 -9.68
CA GLU A 268 -8.88 -15.87 -9.29
C GLU A 268 -9.47 -15.22 -10.55
N ASP A 269 -10.75 -14.85 -10.51
CA ASP A 269 -11.37 -14.14 -11.61
C ASP A 269 -10.64 -12.80 -11.86
N PRO A 270 -10.22 -12.50 -13.10
CA PRO A 270 -9.57 -11.25 -13.42
C PRO A 270 -10.46 -10.05 -13.10
N THR A 271 -9.86 -9.04 -12.50
CA THR A 271 -10.49 -7.73 -12.27
C THR A 271 -10.10 -6.72 -13.35
N PHE A 272 -10.86 -5.63 -13.46
CA PHE A 272 -10.54 -4.52 -14.38
C PHE A 272 -9.12 -3.96 -14.16
N ILE A 273 -8.64 -4.00 -12.92
CA ILE A 273 -7.28 -3.61 -12.53
C ILE A 273 -6.27 -4.54 -13.22
N THR A 274 -6.45 -5.85 -13.08
CA THR A 274 -5.49 -6.83 -13.63
C THR A 274 -5.49 -6.81 -15.15
N TYR A 275 -6.66 -6.67 -15.79
CA TYR A 275 -6.74 -6.46 -17.24
C TYR A 275 -5.99 -5.20 -17.69
N SER A 276 -6.04 -4.11 -16.92
CA SER A 276 -5.33 -2.87 -17.25
C SER A 276 -3.81 -3.03 -17.16
N TYR A 277 -3.30 -3.76 -16.16
CA TYR A 277 -1.87 -4.08 -16.05
C TYR A 277 -1.37 -4.96 -17.21
N VAL A 278 -2.17 -5.94 -17.64
CA VAL A 278 -1.86 -6.73 -18.84
C VAL A 278 -1.86 -5.84 -20.09
N GLY A 279 -2.84 -4.93 -20.19
CA GLY A 279 -2.91 -3.92 -21.24
C GLY A 279 -1.65 -3.05 -21.30
N GLU A 280 -1.18 -2.57 -20.15
CA GLU A 280 0.03 -1.76 -20.04
C GLU A 280 1.26 -2.54 -20.49
N CYS A 281 1.40 -3.80 -20.10
CA CYS A 281 2.51 -4.63 -20.55
C CYS A 281 2.53 -4.78 -22.08
N TYR A 282 1.36 -4.96 -22.72
CA TYR A 282 1.28 -5.00 -24.19
C TYR A 282 1.55 -3.63 -24.84
N GLU A 283 1.12 -2.53 -24.23
CA GLU A 283 1.43 -1.16 -24.66
C GLU A 283 2.95 -0.91 -24.64
N ARG A 284 3.64 -1.27 -23.55
CA ARG A 284 5.10 -1.14 -23.42
C ARG A 284 5.87 -1.98 -24.44
N LEU A 285 5.31 -3.13 -24.83
CA LEU A 285 5.81 -3.96 -25.91
C LEU A 285 5.45 -3.45 -27.32
N LYS A 286 4.73 -2.31 -27.42
CA LYS A 286 4.19 -1.72 -28.64
C LYS A 286 3.25 -2.65 -29.41
N ASN A 287 2.65 -3.61 -28.73
CA ASN A 287 1.59 -4.45 -29.28
C ASN A 287 0.24 -3.80 -28.97
N TYR A 288 0.02 -2.66 -29.60
CA TYR A 288 -1.11 -1.78 -29.31
C TYR A 288 -2.48 -2.44 -29.53
N ASP A 289 -2.61 -3.32 -30.53
CA ASP A 289 -3.85 -4.06 -30.76
C ASP A 289 -4.27 -4.92 -29.55
N LYS A 290 -3.30 -5.63 -28.95
CA LYS A 290 -3.54 -6.41 -27.73
C LYS A 290 -3.71 -5.52 -26.50
N GLY A 291 -2.97 -4.42 -26.40
CA GLY A 291 -3.16 -3.42 -25.34
C GLY A 291 -4.60 -2.91 -25.31
N ILE A 292 -5.11 -2.44 -26.46
CA ILE A 292 -6.51 -2.00 -26.62
C ILE A 292 -7.50 -3.10 -26.25
N PHE A 293 -7.24 -4.35 -26.64
CA PHE A 293 -8.12 -5.47 -26.31
C PHE A 293 -8.28 -5.63 -24.79
N TYR A 294 -7.17 -5.62 -24.04
CA TYR A 294 -7.18 -5.78 -22.59
C TYR A 294 -7.73 -4.54 -21.86
N TYR A 295 -7.38 -3.33 -22.28
CA TYR A 295 -7.98 -2.13 -21.72
C TYR A 295 -9.49 -2.06 -21.97
N LYS A 296 -9.98 -2.52 -23.13
CA LYS A 296 -11.44 -2.62 -23.37
C LYS A 296 -12.14 -3.65 -22.51
N LYS A 297 -11.45 -4.74 -22.13
CA LYS A 297 -11.98 -5.67 -21.10
C LYS A 297 -12.12 -4.97 -19.76
N ALA A 298 -11.10 -4.21 -19.33
CA ALA A 298 -11.17 -3.41 -18.11
C ALA A 298 -12.34 -2.42 -18.13
N ILE A 299 -12.50 -1.66 -19.23
CA ILE A 299 -13.62 -0.72 -19.43
C ILE A 299 -14.97 -1.43 -19.40
N SER A 300 -15.07 -2.64 -19.98
CA SER A 300 -16.34 -3.38 -20.00
C SER A 300 -16.78 -3.86 -18.61
N GLU A 301 -15.84 -4.02 -17.69
CA GLU A 301 -16.09 -4.40 -16.31
C GLU A 301 -16.30 -3.16 -15.42
N ASN A 302 -15.53 -2.09 -15.66
CA ASN A 302 -15.66 -0.81 -14.98
C ASN A 302 -15.46 0.36 -15.96
N GLU A 303 -16.56 0.95 -16.43
CA GLU A 303 -16.53 2.07 -17.39
C GLU A 303 -15.98 3.36 -16.77
N ASP A 304 -16.09 3.51 -15.45
CA ASP A 304 -15.65 4.68 -14.68
C ASP A 304 -14.17 4.60 -14.26
N TYR A 305 -13.37 3.73 -14.89
CA TYR A 305 -11.94 3.60 -14.67
C TYR A 305 -11.12 4.37 -15.72
N PRO A 306 -10.66 5.60 -15.43
CA PRO A 306 -10.08 6.48 -16.43
C PRO A 306 -8.73 6.01 -16.99
N GLU A 307 -7.93 5.27 -16.22
CA GLU A 307 -6.61 4.80 -16.65
C GLU A 307 -6.71 3.79 -17.81
N ALA A 308 -7.78 3.00 -17.88
CA ALA A 308 -8.02 2.14 -19.03
C ALA A 308 -8.37 2.93 -20.29
N TRP A 309 -9.12 4.05 -20.16
CA TRP A 309 -9.38 4.96 -21.27
C TRP A 309 -8.12 5.66 -21.77
N LEU A 310 -7.25 6.09 -20.85
CA LEU A 310 -5.91 6.60 -21.18
C LEU A 310 -5.11 5.55 -21.96
N GLY A 311 -5.03 4.31 -21.48
CA GLY A 311 -4.30 3.24 -22.15
C GLY A 311 -4.82 2.93 -23.56
N VAL A 312 -6.15 2.97 -23.76
CA VAL A 312 -6.75 2.88 -25.11
C VAL A 312 -6.30 4.06 -25.98
N ALA A 313 -6.31 5.29 -25.45
CA ALA A 313 -5.89 6.48 -26.19
C ALA A 313 -4.43 6.39 -26.64
N ILE A 314 -3.52 6.03 -25.73
CA ILE A 314 -2.08 5.86 -26.02
C ILE A 314 -1.88 4.79 -27.10
N CYS A 315 -2.52 3.64 -26.97
CA CYS A 315 -2.40 2.57 -27.95
C CYS A 315 -2.98 2.96 -29.32
N GLN A 316 -4.13 3.63 -29.37
CA GLN A 316 -4.75 4.08 -30.62
C GLN A 316 -3.88 5.12 -31.32
N ASP A 317 -3.32 6.06 -30.57
CA ASP A 317 -2.40 7.04 -31.12
C ASP A 317 -1.11 6.39 -31.64
N GLY A 318 -0.56 5.41 -30.92
CA GLY A 318 0.58 4.61 -31.37
C GLY A 318 0.34 3.83 -32.69
N LEU A 319 -0.93 3.55 -33.02
CA LEU A 319 -1.35 2.97 -34.31
C LEU A 319 -1.62 4.03 -35.40
N GLY A 320 -1.53 5.32 -35.06
CA GLY A 320 -1.87 6.43 -35.96
C GLY A 320 -3.37 6.73 -36.07
N HIS A 321 -4.20 6.15 -35.19
CA HIS A 321 -5.64 6.38 -35.12
C HIS A 321 -5.95 7.57 -34.19
N SER A 322 -5.39 8.74 -34.48
CA SER A 322 -5.42 9.89 -33.56
C SER A 322 -6.83 10.44 -33.30
N ASN A 323 -7.80 10.28 -34.21
CA ASN A 323 -9.19 10.70 -33.95
C ASN A 323 -9.86 9.81 -32.89
N GLU A 324 -9.66 8.49 -32.99
CA GLU A 324 -10.14 7.53 -32.00
C GLU A 324 -9.43 7.73 -30.65
N ALA A 325 -8.12 7.99 -30.68
CA ALA A 325 -7.34 8.31 -29.50
C ALA A 325 -7.90 9.56 -28.78
N TYR A 326 -8.24 10.59 -29.54
CA TYR A 326 -8.84 11.83 -29.01
C TYR A 326 -10.17 11.58 -28.31
N ALA A 327 -11.02 10.71 -28.86
CA ALA A 327 -12.28 10.32 -28.21
C ALA A 327 -12.03 9.59 -26.87
N SER A 328 -11.04 8.69 -26.84
CA SER A 328 -10.69 7.92 -25.63
C SER A 328 -10.08 8.81 -24.54
N ILE A 329 -9.15 9.71 -24.88
CA ILE A 329 -8.56 10.63 -23.89
C ILE A 329 -9.57 11.66 -23.36
N THR A 330 -10.49 12.12 -24.21
CA THR A 330 -11.60 12.99 -23.78
C THR A 330 -12.45 12.27 -22.74
N LYS A 331 -12.71 10.96 -22.93
CA LYS A 331 -13.46 10.16 -21.95
C LYS A 331 -12.70 10.01 -20.63
N ALA A 332 -11.39 9.80 -20.66
CA ALA A 332 -10.56 9.79 -19.45
C ALA A 332 -10.63 11.13 -18.69
N LEU A 333 -10.55 12.26 -19.42
CA LEU A 333 -10.68 13.61 -18.87
C LEU A 333 -12.09 13.95 -18.35
N GLU A 334 -13.14 13.33 -18.87
CA GLU A 334 -14.49 13.48 -18.31
C GLU A 334 -14.59 12.85 -16.91
N LEU A 335 -13.91 11.73 -16.71
CA LEU A 335 -13.92 10.93 -15.48
C LEU A 335 -12.99 11.52 -14.41
N ASP A 336 -11.79 11.96 -14.80
CA ASP A 336 -10.84 12.62 -13.91
C ASP A 336 -10.08 13.76 -14.62
N LYS A 337 -10.17 14.96 -14.03
CA LYS A 337 -9.61 16.21 -14.55
C LYS A 337 -8.38 16.68 -13.79
N GLU A 338 -8.02 16.00 -12.71
CA GLU A 338 -6.94 16.41 -11.81
C GLU A 338 -5.65 15.62 -12.06
N ASN A 339 -5.69 14.60 -12.94
CA ASN A 339 -4.50 13.88 -13.36
C ASN A 339 -3.73 14.64 -14.48
N PRO A 340 -2.49 15.09 -14.25
CA PRO A 340 -1.69 15.81 -15.25
C PRO A 340 -1.36 14.96 -16.49
N ASP A 341 -1.19 13.64 -16.34
CA ASP A 341 -0.80 12.74 -17.44
C ASP A 341 -1.89 12.68 -18.53
N PHE A 342 -3.15 12.85 -18.14
CA PHE A 342 -4.27 12.83 -19.09
C PHE A 342 -4.26 14.08 -19.95
N TRP A 343 -4.01 15.24 -19.34
CA TRP A 343 -3.90 16.51 -20.05
C TRP A 343 -2.64 16.56 -20.93
N TYR A 344 -1.54 15.97 -20.48
CA TYR A 344 -0.32 15.81 -21.28
C TYR A 344 -0.60 14.97 -22.53
N THR A 345 -1.20 13.79 -22.35
CA THR A 345 -1.55 12.88 -23.46
C THR A 345 -2.55 13.51 -24.42
N ALA A 346 -3.54 14.24 -23.90
CA ALA A 346 -4.49 14.98 -24.73
C ALA A 346 -3.78 16.02 -25.59
N SER A 347 -2.86 16.80 -24.98
CA SER A 347 -2.08 17.80 -25.71
C SER A 347 -1.28 17.22 -26.85
N GLU A 348 -0.61 16.07 -26.65
CA GLU A 348 0.13 15.41 -27.72
C GLU A 348 -0.78 14.95 -28.87
N ILE A 349 -1.93 14.35 -28.55
CA ILE A 349 -2.91 13.89 -29.54
C ILE A 349 -3.49 15.08 -30.31
N GLU A 350 -3.85 16.16 -29.61
CA GLU A 350 -4.34 17.42 -30.20
C GLU A 350 -3.31 18.05 -31.13
N GLU A 351 -2.03 18.05 -30.75
CA GLU A 351 -0.94 18.54 -31.60
C GLU A 351 -0.86 17.73 -32.90
N ARG A 352 -0.91 16.38 -32.82
CA ARG A 352 -0.88 15.50 -33.99
C ARG A 352 -2.09 15.69 -34.91
N LEU A 353 -3.25 16.00 -34.34
CA LEU A 353 -4.48 16.32 -35.11
C LEU A 353 -4.46 17.74 -35.70
N GLY A 354 -3.51 18.58 -35.29
CA GLY A 354 -3.42 19.99 -35.71
C GLY A 354 -4.33 20.93 -34.93
N TYR A 355 -4.91 20.48 -33.82
CA TYR A 355 -5.68 21.30 -32.88
C TYR A 355 -4.73 22.04 -31.94
N ILE A 356 -3.90 22.92 -32.50
CA ILE A 356 -2.77 23.54 -31.79
C ILE A 356 -3.23 24.41 -30.62
N ASP A 357 -4.33 25.16 -30.77
CA ASP A 357 -4.86 26.00 -29.68
C ASP A 357 -5.32 25.16 -28.49
N ASP A 358 -6.02 24.05 -28.76
CA ASP A 358 -6.48 23.11 -27.72
C ASP A 358 -5.28 22.41 -27.05
N SER A 359 -4.30 21.97 -27.85
CA SER A 359 -3.05 21.37 -27.37
C SER A 359 -2.31 22.25 -26.36
N VAL A 360 -2.22 23.56 -26.62
CA VAL A 360 -1.61 24.52 -25.70
C VAL A 360 -2.41 24.67 -24.41
N VAL A 361 -3.74 24.67 -24.49
CA VAL A 361 -4.62 24.72 -23.32
C VAL A 361 -4.44 23.47 -22.45
N SER A 362 -4.45 22.30 -23.06
CA SER A 362 -4.26 21.01 -22.38
C SER A 362 -2.89 20.93 -21.72
N MET A 363 -1.80 21.26 -22.44
CA MET A 363 -0.45 21.24 -21.86
C MET A 363 -0.31 22.23 -20.70
N LYS A 364 -0.86 23.43 -20.85
CA LYS A 364 -0.86 24.43 -19.77
C LYS A 364 -1.62 23.93 -18.54
N LYS A 365 -2.71 23.18 -18.73
CA LYS A 365 -3.46 22.54 -17.64
C LYS A 365 -2.62 21.45 -16.96
N ALA A 366 -1.91 20.61 -17.72
CA ALA A 366 -0.97 19.62 -17.17
C ALA A 366 0.10 20.29 -16.27
N VAL A 367 0.77 21.33 -16.77
CA VAL A 367 1.78 22.10 -16.01
C VAL A 367 1.20 22.74 -14.74
N SER A 368 -0.08 23.15 -14.77
CA SER A 368 -0.73 23.75 -13.60
C SER A 368 -1.13 22.75 -12.52
N LEU A 369 -1.32 21.48 -12.90
CA LEU A 369 -1.67 20.39 -11.98
C LEU A 369 -0.42 19.83 -11.29
N ASP A 370 0.71 19.79 -11.99
CA ASP A 370 2.02 19.52 -11.40
C ASP A 370 3.01 20.67 -11.69
N GLU A 371 2.97 21.69 -10.83
CA GLU A 371 3.87 22.85 -10.95
C GLU A 371 5.32 22.53 -10.56
N THR A 372 5.60 21.33 -10.04
CA THR A 372 6.94 20.92 -9.62
C THR A 372 7.69 20.12 -10.68
N ASP A 373 6.96 19.58 -11.66
CA ASP A 373 7.56 18.85 -12.77
C ASP A 373 8.08 19.79 -13.86
N LEU A 374 9.40 19.91 -13.92
CA LEU A 374 10.11 20.66 -14.94
C LEU A 374 9.93 20.05 -16.35
N SER A 375 9.72 18.74 -16.47
CA SER A 375 9.54 18.05 -17.75
C SER A 375 8.35 18.64 -18.50
N LEU A 376 7.20 18.70 -17.82
CA LEU A 376 5.97 19.28 -18.35
C LEU A 376 6.16 20.75 -18.76
N ALA A 377 6.87 21.52 -17.96
CA ALA A 377 7.16 22.91 -18.28
C ALA A 377 8.07 23.06 -19.52
N LEU A 378 9.04 22.17 -19.71
CA LEU A 378 9.89 22.14 -20.89
C LEU A 378 9.12 21.69 -22.14
N ASP A 379 8.28 20.67 -22.02
CA ASP A 379 7.44 20.18 -23.12
C ASP A 379 6.44 21.25 -23.58
N TYR A 380 5.88 22.02 -22.64
CA TYR A 380 5.08 23.22 -22.95
C TYR A 380 5.87 24.27 -23.76
N LEU A 381 7.10 24.58 -23.36
CA LEU A 381 7.94 25.54 -24.08
C LEU A 381 8.32 25.02 -25.47
N MET A 382 8.58 23.73 -25.61
CA MET A 382 8.85 23.08 -26.89
C MET A 382 7.63 23.04 -27.81
N LEU A 383 6.42 22.85 -27.27
CA LEU A 383 5.17 22.98 -28.02
C LEU A 383 5.00 24.40 -28.56
N LEU A 384 5.19 25.41 -27.70
CA LEU A 384 5.08 26.81 -28.11
C LEU A 384 6.13 27.17 -29.18
N GLU A 385 7.37 26.75 -29.00
CA GLU A 385 8.46 27.04 -29.94
C GLU A 385 8.24 26.43 -31.33
N ARG A 386 7.55 25.29 -31.42
CA ARG A 386 7.24 24.65 -32.70
C ARG A 386 6.16 25.37 -33.50
N HIS A 387 5.19 26.01 -32.84
CA HIS A 387 3.97 26.50 -33.51
C HIS A 387 3.72 28.00 -33.38
N PHE A 388 4.40 28.71 -32.49
CA PHE A 388 4.13 30.11 -32.18
C PHE A 388 5.37 31.00 -32.38
N ASP A 389 5.10 32.30 -32.53
CA ASP A 389 6.15 33.30 -32.67
C ASP A 389 6.98 33.47 -31.39
N PHE A 390 8.22 33.94 -31.57
CA PHE A 390 9.19 34.10 -30.49
C PHE A 390 8.70 34.94 -29.29
N SER A 391 7.80 35.90 -29.48
CA SER A 391 7.30 36.73 -28.37
C SER A 391 6.50 35.93 -27.33
N ILE A 392 5.70 34.95 -27.77
CA ILE A 392 4.88 34.12 -26.88
C ILE A 392 5.79 33.17 -26.10
N VAL A 393 6.78 32.59 -26.79
CA VAL A 393 7.78 31.70 -26.17
C VAL A 393 8.64 32.44 -25.16
N GLU A 394 9.04 33.68 -25.44
CA GLU A 394 9.84 34.50 -24.53
C GLU A 394 9.10 34.81 -23.22
N GLU A 395 7.81 35.19 -23.31
CA GLU A 395 6.96 35.40 -22.13
C GLU A 395 6.80 34.12 -21.30
N ALA A 396 6.50 32.99 -21.96
CA ALA A 396 6.36 31.70 -21.29
C ALA A 396 7.68 31.27 -20.63
N LEU A 397 8.81 31.41 -21.32
CA LEU A 397 10.13 31.05 -20.81
C LEU A 397 10.53 31.90 -19.60
N ALA A 398 10.25 33.21 -19.62
CA ALA A 398 10.50 34.09 -18.48
C ALA A 398 9.71 33.63 -17.24
N ASN A 399 8.41 33.36 -17.40
CA ASN A 399 7.56 32.85 -16.33
C ASN A 399 8.06 31.50 -15.78
N THR A 400 8.51 30.59 -16.65
CA THR A 400 9.04 29.28 -16.22
C THR A 400 10.38 29.42 -15.48
N ILE A 401 11.27 30.32 -15.90
CA ILE A 401 12.55 30.57 -15.21
C ILE A 401 12.32 31.17 -13.81
N ASP A 402 11.32 32.04 -13.66
CA ASP A 402 10.97 32.62 -12.36
C ASP A 402 10.44 31.54 -11.38
N LYS A 403 9.70 30.54 -11.88
CA LYS A 403 9.26 29.39 -11.07
C LYS A 403 10.41 28.42 -10.76
N PHE A 404 11.22 28.08 -11.74
CA PHE A 404 12.32 27.11 -11.62
C PHE A 404 13.68 27.81 -11.62
N THR A 405 13.91 28.62 -10.58
CA THR A 405 15.16 29.37 -10.45
C THR A 405 16.38 28.45 -10.42
N ASN A 406 17.49 28.89 -11.02
CA ASN A 406 18.75 28.15 -11.08
C ASN A 406 18.62 26.73 -11.67
N ASN A 407 17.90 26.58 -12.78
CA ASN A 407 17.82 25.31 -13.49
C ASN A 407 18.64 25.31 -14.80
N SER A 408 19.64 24.41 -14.90
CA SER A 408 20.50 24.31 -16.09
C SER A 408 19.75 23.89 -17.36
N ALA A 409 18.70 23.07 -17.25
CA ALA A 409 17.92 22.62 -18.41
C ALA A 409 17.23 23.80 -19.12
N LEU A 410 16.66 24.73 -18.34
CA LEU A 410 16.04 25.94 -18.86
C LEU A 410 17.07 26.89 -19.47
N LEU A 411 18.29 26.96 -18.92
CA LEU A 411 19.36 27.76 -19.52
C LEU A 411 19.84 27.17 -20.85
N TYR A 412 19.91 25.83 -20.97
CA TYR A 412 20.19 25.18 -22.25
C TYR A 412 19.07 25.39 -23.27
N PHE A 413 17.80 25.32 -22.85
CA PHE A 413 16.65 25.67 -23.71
C PHE A 413 16.71 27.13 -24.16
N LYS A 414 16.92 28.07 -23.22
CA LYS A 414 17.07 29.50 -23.49
C LYS A 414 18.22 29.79 -24.45
N THR A 415 19.35 29.10 -24.30
CA THR A 415 20.48 29.20 -25.21
C THR A 415 20.06 28.81 -26.63
N ALA A 416 19.46 27.64 -26.80
CA ALA A 416 18.97 27.17 -28.10
C ALA A 416 17.97 28.16 -28.73
N PHE A 417 17.04 28.66 -27.92
CA PHE A 417 16.06 29.65 -28.33
C PHE A 417 16.69 30.96 -28.81
N LEU A 418 17.66 31.53 -28.07
CA LEU A 418 18.38 32.74 -28.44
C LEU A 418 19.22 32.56 -29.72
N LEU A 419 19.79 31.37 -29.93
CA LEU A 419 20.51 31.04 -31.16
C LEU A 419 19.58 31.03 -32.39
N LYS A 420 18.39 30.44 -32.25
CA LYS A 420 17.37 30.44 -33.32
C LYS A 420 16.93 31.86 -33.70
N GLN A 421 16.89 32.78 -32.73
CA GLN A 421 16.61 34.20 -32.98
C GLN A 421 17.81 34.98 -33.58
N GLY A 422 19.01 34.40 -33.58
CA GLY A 422 20.24 35.09 -33.99
C GLY A 422 20.82 36.05 -32.95
N ILE A 423 20.41 35.95 -31.69
CA ILE A 423 20.92 36.78 -30.57
C ILE A 423 22.14 36.10 -29.94
N TYR A 424 23.21 35.98 -30.72
CA TYR A 424 24.37 35.16 -30.39
C TYR A 424 25.07 35.56 -29.08
N GLN A 425 25.26 36.86 -28.82
CA GLN A 425 25.99 37.32 -27.64
C GLN A 425 25.31 36.87 -26.33
N GLN A 426 23.99 37.04 -26.24
CA GLN A 426 23.23 36.62 -25.06
C GLN A 426 23.14 35.09 -24.98
N ALA A 427 23.05 34.41 -26.13
CA ALA A 427 23.08 32.95 -26.17
C ALA A 427 24.36 32.39 -25.55
N TYR A 428 25.53 32.91 -25.92
CA TYR A 428 26.82 32.44 -25.38
C TYR A 428 26.95 32.73 -23.88
N GLN A 429 26.53 33.90 -23.41
CA GLN A 429 26.51 34.20 -21.98
C GLN A 429 25.59 33.25 -21.21
N CYS A 430 24.41 32.97 -21.75
CA CYS A 430 23.46 32.02 -21.16
C CYS A 430 24.04 30.59 -21.13
N PHE A 431 24.76 30.21 -22.18
CA PHE A 431 25.38 28.90 -22.30
C PHE A 431 26.53 28.71 -21.31
N GLU A 432 27.39 29.72 -21.13
CA GLU A 432 28.44 29.70 -20.11
C GLU A 432 27.86 29.52 -18.69
N LEU A 433 26.75 30.20 -18.38
CA LEU A 433 26.04 29.99 -17.11
C LEU A 433 25.54 28.55 -16.98
N ALA A 434 24.96 27.98 -18.05
CA ALA A 434 24.49 26.60 -18.05
C ALA A 434 25.63 25.58 -17.84
N LEU A 435 26.77 25.76 -18.53
CA LEU A 435 27.96 24.91 -18.42
C LEU A 435 28.56 24.94 -17.00
N ASN A 436 28.63 26.12 -16.39
CA ASN A 436 29.09 26.28 -15.00
C ASN A 436 28.20 25.54 -13.99
N MET A 437 26.91 25.40 -14.29
CA MET A 437 25.96 24.74 -13.40
C MET A 437 25.91 23.23 -13.60
N ASP A 438 25.88 22.78 -14.85
CA ASP A 438 25.86 21.35 -15.20
C ASP A 438 26.46 21.10 -16.58
N TYR A 439 27.79 21.00 -16.61
CA TYR A 439 28.55 20.67 -17.81
C TYR A 439 28.10 19.36 -18.47
N LYS A 440 27.72 18.33 -17.69
CA LYS A 440 27.42 16.99 -18.24
C LYS A 440 26.21 16.99 -19.16
N SER A 441 25.30 17.94 -18.97
CA SER A 441 24.07 18.07 -19.77
C SER A 441 24.19 19.03 -20.96
N HIS A 442 25.40 19.47 -21.34
CA HIS A 442 25.59 20.43 -22.43
C HIS A 442 24.97 19.99 -23.76
N GLU A 443 24.88 18.68 -24.02
CA GLU A 443 24.27 18.15 -25.23
C GLU A 443 22.78 18.51 -25.39
N ARG A 444 22.09 18.89 -24.30
CA ARG A 444 20.68 19.32 -24.34
C ARG A 444 20.44 20.47 -25.31
N VAL A 445 21.39 21.40 -25.44
CA VAL A 445 21.27 22.52 -26.39
C VAL A 445 21.10 22.02 -27.83
N PHE A 446 21.75 20.91 -28.17
CA PHE A 446 21.68 20.30 -29.51
C PHE A 446 20.40 19.50 -29.72
N ASN A 447 19.76 19.03 -28.65
CA ASN A 447 18.46 18.39 -28.74
C ASN A 447 17.38 19.44 -29.04
N TYR A 448 17.46 20.62 -28.41
CA TYR A 448 16.53 21.73 -28.67
C TYR A 448 16.81 22.44 -30.00
N TYR A 449 18.08 22.51 -30.42
CA TYR A 449 18.48 23.11 -31.70
C TYR A 449 19.63 22.33 -32.35
N PRO A 450 19.33 21.34 -33.22
CA PRO A 450 20.35 20.50 -33.84
C PRO A 450 21.43 21.26 -34.63
N ASP A 451 21.07 22.36 -35.30
CA ASP A 451 22.02 23.17 -36.08
C ASP A 451 23.05 23.89 -35.20
N ALA A 452 22.83 23.98 -33.88
CA ALA A 452 23.84 24.49 -32.95
C ALA A 452 25.14 23.68 -32.99
N LYS A 453 25.12 22.42 -33.46
CA LYS A 453 26.34 21.61 -33.68
C LYS A 453 27.30 22.22 -34.72
N LEU A 454 26.81 23.12 -35.58
CA LEU A 454 27.61 23.82 -36.56
C LEU A 454 28.20 25.13 -36.03
N ASN A 455 27.82 25.56 -34.81
CA ASN A 455 28.29 26.80 -34.22
C ASN A 455 29.66 26.58 -33.53
N GLN A 456 30.74 27.04 -34.17
CA GLN A 456 32.09 26.86 -33.65
C GLN A 456 32.31 27.51 -32.28
N ASN A 457 31.70 28.66 -32.00
CA ASN A 457 31.86 29.31 -30.69
C ASN A 457 31.28 28.48 -29.54
N LEU A 458 30.15 27.78 -29.77
CA LEU A 458 29.60 26.86 -28.77
C LEU A 458 30.53 25.67 -28.52
N LEU A 459 31.09 25.10 -29.59
CA LEU A 459 32.01 23.97 -29.47
C LEU A 459 33.29 24.38 -28.72
N GLU A 460 33.84 25.56 -29.01
CA GLU A 460 34.97 26.11 -28.28
C GLU A 460 34.65 26.32 -26.79
N LEU A 461 33.44 26.80 -26.46
CA LEU A 461 32.99 26.91 -25.06
C LEU A 461 32.88 25.54 -24.39
N ILE A 462 32.33 24.52 -25.07
CA ILE A 462 32.26 23.16 -24.51
C ILE A 462 33.66 22.61 -24.21
N ASP A 463 34.61 22.81 -25.11
CA ASP A 463 36.00 22.35 -24.92
C ASP A 463 36.71 23.14 -23.81
N LEU A 464 36.42 24.43 -23.64
CA LEU A 464 37.00 25.26 -22.57
C LEU A 464 36.55 24.83 -21.17
N TYR A 465 35.31 24.36 -21.03
CA TYR A 465 34.73 23.91 -19.76
C TYR A 465 34.83 22.39 -19.56
N ARG A 466 35.50 21.68 -20.48
CA ARG A 466 35.80 20.25 -20.34
C ARG A 466 36.94 20.07 -19.32
N ASP A 467 36.59 19.60 -18.12
CA ASP A 467 37.55 19.20 -17.09
C ASP A 467 38.51 18.08 -17.55
#